data_AF-A0A127E5X2-F1
#
_entry.id   AF-A0A127E5X2-F1
#
_cell.length_a   1.000
_cell.length_b   1.000
_cell.length_c   1.000
_cell.angle_alpha   90.00
_cell.angle_beta   90.00
_cell.angle_gamma   90.00
#
_symmetry.space_group_name_H-M   'P 1'
#
loop_
_entity.id
_entity.type
_entity.pdbx_description
1 polymer ?
#
loop_
_entity_poly.entity_id
_entity_poly.type
_entity_poly.pdbx_seq_one_letter_code
_entity_poly.pdbx_strand_id
1 'polypeptide(L)'
;MRKWGKQSDKKVKKQKSKPAQNEETTEDFRKKKKSADRLFKRNKLKKALKNRGKDDKILSKAKLKRPKGYNVVKTVIIIALFLVVVSWINAGNANRKASDAQEQSQKLASQIDTTNKGNPATQVGAQEYAKDFIQKYYSYDKGQDRDKWLDNLSDYVDSSTLDDNSFKPENIDGSISVKDVKINDVESADKNQAKIYFTVTLDKKTVEEKTVKKKVKGKKGKKDKEETKTVQEDKHEDVKFNRYIKVYGDDKGYKLVTLPLPYEQKSNADVQMTLDTDNGRDVTTNYPDVKDYITSFMKVYASDDRDTAQTYFYNKSDTQLLNNNVEIKNVEEVKVYQENKQDELKAITTVQMEEKDSGLTSRNKFEIKLKKLDDNKYNVIKVSEPQYTKK
;
A
#
# COMPACT_ATOMS: atom_id res chain seq x y z
N MET A 1 -77.21 -21.62 9.72
CA MET A 1 -76.23 -22.10 10.72
C MET A 1 -76.11 -21.02 11.81
N ARG A 2 -76.63 -21.28 13.04
CA ARG A 2 -75.87 -21.42 14.32
C ARG A 2 -74.81 -20.30 14.52
N LYS A 3 -75.02 -19.27 15.37
CA LYS A 3 -74.84 -19.22 16.87
C LYS A 3 -73.59 -19.98 17.31
N TRP A 4 -72.67 -19.53 18.18
CA TRP A 4 -72.55 -18.54 19.27
C TRP A 4 -71.03 -18.56 19.62
N GLY A 5 -70.39 -17.70 20.40
CA GLY A 5 -70.74 -16.71 21.41
C GLY A 5 -69.40 -16.25 22.06
N LYS A 6 -69.23 -14.98 22.47
CA LYS A 6 -69.55 -14.46 23.82
C LYS A 6 -68.66 -15.07 24.91
N GLN A 7 -68.17 -14.39 25.94
CA GLN A 7 -68.28 -13.02 26.47
C GLN A 7 -67.30 -13.02 27.67
N SER A 8 -66.48 -11.98 27.84
CA SER A 8 -66.57 -10.98 28.92
C SER A 8 -66.12 -11.38 30.34
N ASP A 9 -65.53 -10.35 30.96
CA ASP A 9 -65.74 -9.92 32.34
C ASP A 9 -64.84 -10.52 33.44
N LYS A 10 -63.91 -9.70 33.96
CA LYS A 10 -64.01 -8.92 35.23
C LYS A 10 -63.46 -9.74 36.40
N LYS A 11 -62.79 -9.20 37.44
CA LYS A 11 -62.82 -7.91 38.15
C LYS A 11 -61.58 -7.95 39.08
N VAL A 12 -60.76 -6.89 39.18
CA VAL A 12 -60.83 -5.80 40.19
C VAL A 12 -60.53 -6.25 41.63
N LYS A 13 -59.49 -5.70 42.30
CA LYS A 13 -59.59 -4.58 43.31
C LYS A 13 -58.26 -4.27 44.05
N LYS A 14 -57.94 -2.96 44.07
CA LYS A 14 -57.51 -2.06 45.20
C LYS A 14 -56.27 -2.45 46.03
N GLN A 15 -55.31 -1.56 46.30
CA GLN A 15 -55.42 -0.29 47.07
C GLN A 15 -54.20 0.62 46.78
N LYS A 16 -54.41 1.90 46.37
CA LYS A 16 -54.18 3.18 47.11
C LYS A 16 -52.75 3.35 47.68
N SER A 17 -52.03 4.47 47.47
CA SER A 17 -52.47 5.88 47.61
C SER A 17 -51.67 6.90 46.77
N LYS A 18 -52.34 8.02 46.48
CA LYS A 18 -51.91 9.18 45.67
C LYS A 18 -50.86 10.09 46.34
N PRO A 19 -50.16 10.91 45.51
CA PRO A 19 -49.40 12.10 45.89
C PRO A 19 -50.21 13.41 45.72
N ALA A 20 -49.82 14.46 46.44
CA ALA A 20 -50.05 15.90 46.23
C ALA A 20 -49.36 16.64 47.42
N GLN A 21 -48.73 17.81 47.34
CA GLN A 21 -48.59 18.88 46.34
C GLN A 21 -47.46 19.83 46.86
N ASN A 22 -46.73 20.50 45.94
CA ASN A 22 -46.28 21.91 45.86
C ASN A 22 -46.07 22.77 47.15
N GLU A 23 -45.18 23.77 47.25
CA GLU A 23 -44.31 24.58 46.38
C GLU A 23 -43.42 25.46 47.31
N GLU A 24 -42.69 26.43 46.72
CA GLU A 24 -41.92 27.57 47.31
C GLU A 24 -40.41 27.32 47.54
N THR A 25 -39.51 27.64 46.60
CA THR A 25 -38.98 28.94 46.07
C THR A 25 -37.60 29.34 46.64
N THR A 26 -36.57 29.09 45.83
CA THR A 26 -35.39 29.91 45.44
C THR A 26 -34.73 31.00 46.31
N GLU A 27 -35.04 31.26 47.58
CA GLU A 27 -34.32 32.29 48.38
C GLU A 27 -33.37 31.77 49.47
N ASP A 28 -33.45 30.50 49.88
CA ASP A 28 -32.64 29.98 51.00
C ASP A 28 -31.18 29.62 50.65
N PHE A 29 -30.82 29.68 49.35
CA PHE A 29 -29.45 29.39 48.89
C PHE A 29 -28.43 30.52 49.15
N ARG A 30 -28.82 31.65 49.74
CA ARG A 30 -27.93 32.82 49.94
C ARG A 30 -27.53 33.17 51.38
N LYS A 31 -27.92 32.38 52.39
CA LYS A 31 -27.41 32.48 53.78
C LYS A 31 -26.29 31.48 54.10
N LYS A 32 -25.58 31.02 53.07
CA LYS A 32 -24.18 30.66 53.19
C LYS A 32 -23.39 31.93 53.55
N LYS A 33 -22.29 31.75 54.29
CA LYS A 33 -21.21 32.71 54.56
C LYS A 33 -21.46 33.72 55.68
N LYS A 34 -20.54 33.67 56.65
CA LYS A 34 -20.18 34.69 57.67
C LYS A 34 -20.82 34.53 59.05
N SER A 35 -20.41 33.48 59.74
CA SER A 35 -19.86 33.61 61.10
C SER A 35 -19.46 32.21 61.54
N ALA A 36 -18.24 31.84 61.20
CA ALA A 36 -17.14 32.05 62.12
C ALA A 36 -17.36 31.17 63.36
N ASP A 37 -16.64 30.06 63.42
CA ASP A 37 -15.32 30.18 64.06
C ASP A 37 -15.48 30.88 65.40
N ARG A 38 -15.59 30.10 66.47
CA ARG A 38 -14.42 29.88 67.33
C ARG A 38 -14.84 29.21 68.62
N LEU A 39 -14.03 28.19 68.96
CA LEU A 39 -13.81 27.67 70.30
C LEU A 39 -14.97 26.80 70.84
N PHE A 40 -14.84 25.50 71.08
CA PHE A 40 -13.73 24.79 71.70
C PHE A 40 -13.77 23.30 71.29
N LYS A 41 -12.99 22.91 70.28
CA LYS A 41 -12.49 21.52 70.14
C LYS A 41 -10.97 21.47 69.96
N ARG A 42 -10.26 22.50 70.42
CA ARG A 42 -8.79 22.63 70.30
C ARG A 42 -8.00 21.68 71.21
N ASN A 43 -8.56 21.24 72.34
CA ASN A 43 -7.89 20.30 73.25
C ASN A 43 -8.08 18.81 72.87
N LYS A 44 -9.14 18.46 72.12
CA LYS A 44 -9.32 17.09 71.59
C LYS A 44 -8.49 16.84 70.33
N LEU A 45 -8.19 17.89 69.53
CA LEU A 45 -7.28 17.78 68.38
C LEU A 45 -5.82 17.62 68.77
N LYS A 46 -5.34 18.26 69.86
CA LYS A 46 -3.94 18.10 70.30
C LYS A 46 -3.61 16.70 70.81
N LYS A 47 -4.54 16.01 71.47
CA LYS A 47 -4.35 14.59 71.87
C LYS A 47 -4.40 13.62 70.68
N ALA A 48 -5.27 13.88 69.70
CA ALA A 48 -5.33 13.07 68.47
C ALA A 48 -4.08 13.24 67.57
N LEU A 49 -3.50 14.44 67.49
CA LEU A 49 -2.27 14.71 66.74
C LEU A 49 -1.01 14.12 67.39
N LYS A 50 -0.94 14.06 68.72
CA LYS A 50 0.23 13.49 69.43
C LYS A 50 0.28 11.96 69.36
N ASN A 51 -0.88 11.30 69.23
CA ASN A 51 -0.95 9.85 69.03
C ASN A 51 -0.76 9.46 67.55
N ARG A 52 -1.28 10.23 66.59
CA ARG A 52 -0.91 10.05 65.16
C ARG A 52 0.59 10.19 64.93
N GLY A 53 1.27 11.15 65.55
CA GLY A 53 2.73 11.29 65.40
C GLY A 53 3.58 10.17 66.01
N LYS A 54 3.01 9.33 66.89
CA LYS A 54 3.67 8.14 67.45
C LYS A 54 3.37 6.89 66.62
N ASP A 55 2.14 6.73 66.17
CA ASP A 55 1.76 5.62 65.28
C ASP A 55 2.37 5.80 63.89
N ASP A 56 2.50 7.03 63.40
CA ASP A 56 3.24 7.35 62.16
C ASP A 56 4.75 7.13 62.33
N LYS A 57 5.32 7.25 63.54
CA LYS A 57 6.73 6.91 63.80
C LYS A 57 6.98 5.41 63.91
N ILE A 58 5.98 4.63 64.32
CA ILE A 58 6.06 3.16 64.38
C ILE A 58 5.75 2.56 62.99
N LEU A 59 4.77 3.10 62.25
CA LEU A 59 4.52 2.72 60.85
C LEU A 59 5.60 3.22 59.87
N SER A 60 6.22 4.38 60.09
CA SER A 60 7.31 4.85 59.20
C SER A 60 8.65 4.16 59.45
N LYS A 61 8.81 3.47 60.59
CA LYS A 61 9.96 2.58 60.87
C LYS A 61 9.71 1.12 60.49
N ALA A 62 8.47 0.73 60.19
CA ALA A 62 8.14 -0.54 59.56
C ALA A 62 8.09 -0.45 58.02
N LYS A 63 8.91 0.42 57.41
CA LYS A 63 9.23 0.30 55.98
C LYS A 63 10.10 -0.94 55.81
N LEU A 64 9.46 -2.09 55.58
CA LEU A 64 10.09 -3.22 54.90
C LEU A 64 10.96 -2.64 53.78
N LYS A 65 12.28 -2.87 53.86
CA LYS A 65 13.22 -2.52 52.79
C LYS A 65 12.65 -3.13 51.51
N ARG A 66 12.03 -2.31 50.67
CA ARG A 66 11.59 -2.76 49.34
C ARG A 66 12.86 -3.27 48.66
N PRO A 67 12.90 -4.53 48.21
CA PRO A 67 14.08 -5.06 47.57
C PRO A 67 14.43 -4.16 46.38
N LYS A 68 15.74 -3.93 46.17
CA LYS A 68 16.27 -3.22 45.01
C LYS A 68 15.79 -3.99 43.76
N GLY A 69 14.68 -3.57 43.17
CA GLY A 69 14.00 -4.31 42.11
C GLY A 69 12.50 -4.09 42.01
N TYR A 70 11.84 -3.54 43.04
CA TYR A 70 10.38 -3.32 43.00
C TYR A 70 9.92 -2.40 41.83
N ASN A 71 10.71 -1.38 41.48
CA ASN A 71 10.42 -0.54 40.32
C ASN A 71 10.69 -1.27 38.99
N VAL A 72 11.62 -2.24 38.96
CA VAL A 72 11.88 -3.07 37.77
C VAL A 72 10.73 -4.02 37.55
N VAL A 73 10.25 -4.69 38.60
CA VAL A 73 9.09 -5.60 38.53
C VAL A 73 7.82 -4.87 38.09
N LYS A 74 7.59 -3.64 38.57
CA LYS A 74 6.42 -2.85 38.15
C LYS A 74 6.50 -2.44 36.69
N THR A 75 7.68 -2.06 36.20
CA THR A 75 7.90 -1.72 34.78
C THR A 75 7.77 -2.95 33.89
N VAL A 76 8.26 -4.12 34.31
CA VAL A 76 8.10 -5.39 33.57
C VAL A 76 6.63 -5.79 33.48
N ILE A 77 5.85 -5.65 34.55
CA ILE A 77 4.41 -5.97 34.54
C ILE A 77 3.64 -5.01 33.61
N ILE A 78 3.98 -3.71 33.59
CA ILE A 78 3.34 -2.74 32.70
C ILE A 78 3.70 -3.02 31.23
N ILE A 79 4.96 -3.37 30.93
CA ILE A 79 5.40 -3.76 29.58
C ILE A 79 4.70 -5.06 29.14
N ALA A 80 4.58 -6.06 30.02
CA ALA A 80 3.88 -7.31 29.72
C ALA A 80 2.39 -7.08 29.42
N LEU A 81 1.71 -6.22 30.20
CA LEU A 81 0.32 -5.84 29.92
C LEU A 81 0.17 -5.07 28.60
N PHE A 82 1.13 -4.21 28.25
CA PHE A 82 1.15 -3.54 26.95
C PHE A 82 1.33 -4.53 25.79
N LEU A 83 2.18 -5.55 25.94
CA LEU A 83 2.40 -6.58 24.92
C LEU A 83 1.16 -7.48 24.70
N VAL A 84 0.37 -7.74 25.75
CA VAL A 84 -0.90 -8.48 25.63
C VAL A 84 -1.95 -7.66 24.88
N VAL A 85 -2.04 -6.35 25.12
CA VAL A 85 -2.97 -5.46 24.41
C VAL A 85 -2.55 -5.27 22.95
N VAL A 86 -1.25 -5.13 22.66
CA VAL A 86 -0.74 -5.07 21.28
C VAL A 86 -0.97 -6.40 20.54
N SER A 87 -0.87 -7.55 21.23
CA SER A 87 -1.19 -8.86 20.65
C SER A 87 -2.68 -9.01 20.30
N TRP A 88 -3.59 -8.40 21.06
CA TRP A 88 -5.02 -8.40 20.74
C TRP A 88 -5.37 -7.47 19.56
N ILE A 89 -4.67 -6.34 19.42
CA ILE A 89 -4.85 -5.42 18.29
C ILE A 89 -4.30 -6.02 16.98
N ASN A 90 -3.18 -6.75 17.04
CA ASN A 90 -2.64 -7.47 15.86
C ASN A 90 -3.47 -8.72 15.50
N ALA A 91 -3.99 -9.47 16.48
CA ALA A 91 -4.85 -10.64 16.21
C ALA A 91 -6.21 -10.25 15.61
N GLY A 92 -6.77 -9.09 15.98
CA GLY A 92 -8.03 -8.58 15.40
C GLY A 92 -7.92 -8.13 13.93
N ASN A 93 -6.73 -7.68 13.50
CA ASN A 93 -6.46 -7.31 12.10
C ASN A 93 -6.02 -8.52 11.25
N ALA A 94 -5.39 -9.54 11.84
CA ALA A 94 -5.02 -10.77 11.14
C ALA A 94 -6.24 -11.64 10.77
N ASN A 95 -7.23 -11.75 11.65
CA ASN A 95 -8.44 -12.56 11.37
C ASN A 95 -9.38 -11.94 10.32
N ARG A 96 -9.33 -10.62 10.10
CA ARG A 96 -10.06 -9.99 8.99
C ARG A 96 -9.36 -10.20 7.65
N LYS A 97 -8.03 -10.07 7.62
CA LYS A 97 -7.23 -10.31 6.40
C LYS A 97 -7.19 -11.77 5.96
N ALA A 98 -7.27 -12.74 6.88
CA ALA A 98 -7.33 -14.16 6.55
C ALA A 98 -8.68 -14.58 5.94
N SER A 99 -9.79 -14.02 6.45
CA SER A 99 -11.13 -14.23 5.88
C SER A 99 -11.25 -13.61 4.48
N ASP A 100 -10.72 -12.39 4.31
CA ASP A 100 -10.76 -11.69 3.01
C ASP A 100 -9.85 -12.37 1.98
N ALA A 101 -8.69 -12.90 2.38
CA ALA A 101 -7.78 -13.64 1.50
C ALA A 101 -8.37 -14.97 1.03
N GLN A 102 -9.02 -15.73 1.93
CA GLN A 102 -9.66 -17.00 1.57
C GLN A 102 -10.88 -16.79 0.67
N GLU A 103 -11.64 -15.70 0.88
CA GLU A 103 -12.77 -15.32 0.02
C GLU A 103 -12.29 -14.78 -1.35
N GLN A 104 -11.15 -14.09 -1.41
CA GLN A 104 -10.50 -13.69 -2.67
C GLN A 104 -9.96 -14.88 -3.44
N SER A 105 -9.30 -15.84 -2.79
CA SER A 105 -8.78 -17.05 -3.45
C SER A 105 -9.92 -17.91 -4.02
N GLN A 106 -11.05 -18.03 -3.32
CA GLN A 106 -12.23 -18.73 -3.84
C GLN A 106 -12.94 -17.95 -4.97
N LYS A 107 -12.96 -16.61 -4.91
CA LYS A 107 -13.48 -15.76 -6.00
C LYS A 107 -12.58 -15.74 -7.24
N LEU A 108 -11.26 -15.83 -7.06
CA LEU A 108 -10.31 -15.97 -8.17
C LEU A 108 -10.37 -17.37 -8.81
N ALA A 109 -10.54 -18.42 -8.01
CA ALA A 109 -10.73 -19.79 -8.51
C ALA A 109 -12.01 -19.96 -9.34
N SER A 110 -13.05 -19.15 -9.06
CA SER A 110 -14.32 -19.15 -9.80
C SER A 110 -14.35 -18.20 -11.00
N GLN A 111 -13.31 -17.37 -11.18
CA GLN A 111 -13.08 -16.54 -12.37
C GLN A 111 -12.00 -17.13 -13.31
N ILE A 112 -11.65 -18.41 -13.14
CA ILE A 112 -10.84 -19.12 -14.14
C ILE A 112 -11.68 -19.19 -15.42
N ASP A 113 -11.30 -18.34 -16.36
CA ASP A 113 -11.75 -18.37 -17.74
C ASP A 113 -11.38 -19.76 -18.32
N THR A 114 -12.33 -20.69 -18.25
CA THR A 114 -12.24 -22.07 -18.79
C THR A 114 -12.09 -22.12 -20.30
N THR A 115 -11.94 -20.95 -20.95
CA THR A 115 -11.84 -20.78 -22.39
C THR A 115 -10.41 -20.91 -22.92
N ASN A 116 -9.37 -20.88 -22.07
CA ASN A 116 -7.98 -21.11 -22.49
C ASN A 116 -7.56 -22.58 -22.28
N LYS A 117 -7.60 -23.39 -23.34
CA LYS A 117 -7.01 -24.75 -23.43
C LYS A 117 -5.46 -24.73 -23.42
N GLY A 118 -4.86 -23.94 -22.54
CA GLY A 118 -3.40 -23.84 -22.36
C GLY A 118 -2.92 -24.58 -21.12
N ASN A 119 -1.60 -24.60 -20.90
CA ASN A 119 -0.99 -25.13 -19.69
C ASN A 119 -1.48 -24.35 -18.44
N PRO A 120 -2.20 -24.97 -17.48
CA PRO A 120 -2.72 -24.27 -16.31
C PRO A 120 -1.65 -23.57 -15.46
N ALA A 121 -0.41 -24.10 -15.47
CA ALA A 121 0.70 -23.54 -14.72
C ALA A 121 1.28 -22.23 -15.31
N THR A 122 0.88 -21.83 -16.53
CA THR A 122 1.29 -20.53 -17.10
C THR A 122 0.29 -19.41 -16.82
N GLN A 123 -0.89 -19.75 -16.28
CA GLN A 123 -1.96 -18.80 -16.05
C GLN A 123 -1.65 -17.84 -14.90
N VAL A 124 -2.40 -16.74 -14.84
CA VAL A 124 -2.28 -15.71 -13.79
C VAL A 124 -2.46 -16.32 -12.39
N GLY A 125 -3.33 -17.31 -12.23
CA GLY A 125 -3.52 -17.99 -10.94
C GLY A 125 -2.24 -18.68 -10.44
N ALA A 126 -1.50 -19.36 -11.32
CA ALA A 126 -0.23 -20.00 -10.97
C ALA A 126 0.86 -18.98 -10.62
N GLN A 127 0.84 -17.83 -11.32
CA GLN A 127 1.73 -16.70 -11.09
C GLN A 127 1.51 -16.05 -9.72
N GLU A 128 0.26 -15.79 -9.33
CA GLU A 128 -0.09 -15.23 -8.01
C GLU A 128 0.18 -16.25 -6.89
N TYR A 129 -0.15 -17.53 -7.10
CA TYR A 129 0.20 -18.61 -6.17
C TYR A 129 1.70 -18.65 -5.88
N ALA A 130 2.51 -18.55 -6.94
CA ALA A 130 3.96 -18.53 -6.83
C ALA A 130 4.50 -17.28 -6.12
N LYS A 131 3.91 -16.11 -6.41
CA LYS A 131 4.27 -14.84 -5.78
C LYS A 131 4.01 -14.86 -4.28
N ASP A 132 2.85 -15.37 -3.87
CA ASP A 132 2.46 -15.50 -2.47
C ASP A 132 3.39 -16.46 -1.72
N PHE A 133 3.76 -17.59 -2.33
CA PHE A 133 4.80 -18.46 -1.79
C PHE A 133 6.13 -17.71 -1.58
N ILE A 134 6.64 -16.98 -2.57
CA ILE A 134 7.90 -16.23 -2.47
C ILE A 134 7.84 -15.19 -1.35
N GLN A 135 6.69 -14.52 -1.19
CA GLN A 135 6.46 -13.57 -0.10
C GLN A 135 6.61 -14.23 1.27
N LYS A 136 5.99 -15.40 1.47
CA LYS A 136 6.07 -16.14 2.73
C LYS A 136 7.45 -16.78 2.95
N TYR A 137 8.04 -17.34 1.89
CA TYR A 137 9.31 -18.05 1.95
C TYR A 137 10.49 -17.16 2.34
N TYR A 138 10.52 -15.91 1.87
CA TYR A 138 11.59 -14.96 2.21
C TYR A 138 11.22 -13.96 3.32
N SER A 139 10.07 -14.10 3.97
CA SER A 139 9.71 -13.26 5.13
C SER A 139 9.98 -14.00 6.44
N TYR A 140 10.84 -13.41 7.26
CA TYR A 140 11.21 -13.98 8.55
C TYR A 140 11.63 -12.90 9.54
N ASP A 141 11.07 -12.93 10.74
CA ASP A 141 11.45 -12.04 11.82
C ASP A 141 12.54 -12.63 12.72
N LYS A 142 13.50 -11.81 13.16
CA LYS A 142 14.54 -12.24 14.10
C LYS A 142 13.90 -12.75 15.39
N GLY A 143 14.17 -14.01 15.74
CA GLY A 143 13.62 -14.66 16.92
C GLY A 143 12.21 -15.24 16.71
N GLN A 144 11.71 -15.24 15.48
CA GLN A 144 10.53 -16.03 15.11
C GLN A 144 10.82 -17.52 15.30
N ASP A 145 9.79 -18.25 15.72
CA ASP A 145 9.82 -19.70 15.81
C ASP A 145 9.86 -20.31 14.40
N ARG A 146 10.85 -21.19 14.14
CA ARG A 146 11.01 -21.87 12.86
C ARG A 146 9.76 -22.66 12.50
N ASP A 147 9.12 -23.31 13.48
CA ASP A 147 7.93 -24.13 13.22
C ASP A 147 6.76 -23.25 12.76
N LYS A 148 6.66 -22.01 13.25
CA LYS A 148 5.67 -21.04 12.76
C LYS A 148 5.96 -20.55 11.34
N TRP A 149 7.24 -20.39 10.99
CA TRP A 149 7.61 -20.06 9.62
C TRP A 149 7.28 -21.23 8.67
N LEU A 150 7.57 -22.47 9.08
CA LEU A 150 7.22 -23.68 8.33
C LEU A 150 5.71 -23.85 8.17
N ASP A 151 4.93 -23.59 9.22
CA ASP A 151 3.47 -23.67 9.20
C ASP A 151 2.87 -22.73 8.14
N ASN A 152 3.42 -21.51 8.00
CA ASN A 152 3.00 -20.56 6.96
C ASN A 152 3.28 -21.06 5.52
N LEU A 153 4.17 -22.03 5.35
CA LEU A 153 4.54 -22.60 4.05
C LEU A 153 3.83 -23.92 3.74
N SER A 154 3.10 -24.48 4.70
CA SER A 154 2.48 -25.81 4.61
C SER A 154 1.49 -25.96 3.44
N ASP A 155 0.84 -24.86 3.05
CA ASP A 155 -0.07 -24.82 1.90
C ASP A 155 0.65 -24.98 0.54
N TYR A 156 1.97 -24.78 0.49
CA TYR A 156 2.73 -24.76 -0.77
C TYR A 156 3.74 -25.89 -0.90
N VAL A 157 4.40 -26.23 0.21
CA VAL A 157 5.47 -27.22 0.28
C VAL A 157 5.31 -28.11 1.50
N ASP A 158 5.61 -29.40 1.33
CA ASP A 158 5.75 -30.27 2.48
C ASP A 158 7.01 -29.86 3.25
N SER A 159 6.91 -29.75 4.57
CA SER A 159 8.05 -29.51 5.46
C SER A 159 9.23 -30.45 5.20
N SER A 160 8.97 -31.68 4.74
CA SER A 160 10.01 -32.64 4.37
C SER A 160 10.83 -32.26 3.14
N THR A 161 10.34 -31.33 2.31
CA THR A 161 11.02 -30.83 1.11
C THR A 161 11.91 -29.61 1.41
N LEU A 162 11.82 -29.06 2.62
CA LEU A 162 12.68 -27.99 3.12
C LEU A 162 13.93 -28.62 3.74
N ASP A 163 14.80 -29.11 2.85
CA ASP A 163 16.07 -29.77 3.16
C ASP A 163 17.17 -28.75 3.52
N ASP A 164 18.41 -29.23 3.67
CA ASP A 164 19.58 -28.39 3.94
C ASP A 164 19.89 -27.33 2.86
N ASN A 165 19.33 -27.47 1.66
CA ASN A 165 19.50 -26.54 0.55
C ASN A 165 18.39 -25.47 0.50
N SER A 166 17.43 -25.53 1.42
CA SER A 166 16.39 -24.51 1.58
C SER A 166 16.95 -23.20 2.16
N PHE A 167 16.15 -22.15 2.10
CA PHE A 167 16.43 -20.88 2.76
C PHE A 167 16.48 -21.12 4.27
N LYS A 168 17.60 -20.74 4.89
CA LYS A 168 17.86 -20.87 6.32
C LYS A 168 17.71 -19.50 6.98
N PRO A 169 16.49 -19.09 7.38
CA PRO A 169 16.24 -17.78 7.99
C PRO A 169 17.10 -17.56 9.24
N GLU A 170 17.40 -18.61 9.98
CA GLU A 170 18.25 -18.60 11.18
C GLU A 170 19.69 -18.11 10.93
N ASN A 171 20.18 -18.20 9.69
CA ASN A 171 21.53 -17.75 9.32
C ASN A 171 21.60 -16.24 9.05
N ILE A 172 20.46 -15.55 9.06
CA ILE A 172 20.41 -14.12 8.81
C ILE A 172 20.54 -13.37 10.13
N ASP A 173 21.51 -12.47 10.18
CA ASP A 173 21.49 -11.42 11.20
C ASP A 173 20.43 -10.39 10.82
N GLY A 174 19.34 -10.36 11.58
CA GLY A 174 18.23 -9.41 11.39
C GLY A 174 16.89 -10.06 11.04
N SER A 175 15.90 -9.22 10.77
CA SER A 175 14.65 -9.63 10.12
C SER A 175 14.76 -9.41 8.61
N ILE A 176 14.03 -10.18 7.84
CA ILE A 176 13.84 -9.98 6.41
C ILE A 176 12.35 -9.90 6.11
N SER A 177 11.97 -8.95 5.27
CA SER A 177 10.64 -8.91 4.66
C SER A 177 10.74 -8.72 3.16
N VAL A 178 9.75 -9.24 2.42
CA VAL A 178 9.67 -9.04 0.97
C VAL A 178 9.00 -7.70 0.67
N LYS A 179 9.75 -6.79 0.02
CA LYS A 179 9.22 -5.49 -0.45
C LYS A 179 8.49 -5.64 -1.78
N ASP A 180 9.07 -6.39 -2.70
CA ASP A 180 8.52 -6.57 -4.05
C ASP A 180 8.88 -7.95 -4.62
N VAL A 181 7.95 -8.47 -5.42
CA VAL A 181 8.13 -9.68 -6.23
C VAL A 181 7.63 -9.37 -7.63
N LYS A 182 8.58 -9.12 -8.53
CA LYS A 182 8.30 -8.86 -9.94
C LYS A 182 8.43 -10.15 -10.73
N ILE A 183 7.37 -10.54 -11.44
CA ILE A 183 7.43 -11.63 -12.42
C ILE A 183 8.13 -11.09 -13.67
N ASN A 184 9.19 -11.78 -14.07
CA ASN A 184 9.99 -11.41 -15.24
C ASN A 184 9.57 -12.19 -16.49
N ASP A 185 9.26 -13.48 -16.34
CA ASP A 185 8.91 -14.36 -17.44
C ASP A 185 8.19 -15.62 -16.94
N VAL A 186 7.47 -16.30 -17.84
CA VAL A 186 6.77 -17.56 -17.60
C VAL A 186 7.03 -18.50 -18.77
N GLU A 187 7.76 -19.58 -18.53
CA GLU A 187 8.11 -20.56 -19.56
C GLU A 187 7.37 -21.88 -19.29
N SER A 188 6.57 -22.32 -20.26
CA SER A 188 5.96 -23.66 -20.21
C SER A 188 7.07 -24.71 -20.23
N ALA A 189 7.12 -25.56 -19.19
CA ALA A 189 8.09 -26.64 -19.09
C ALA A 189 7.52 -27.98 -19.58
N ASP A 190 6.22 -28.18 -19.41
CA ASP A 190 5.47 -29.37 -19.84
C ASP A 190 3.96 -29.00 -19.96
N LYS A 191 3.07 -29.96 -20.23
CA LYS A 191 1.62 -29.76 -20.37
C LYS A 191 0.97 -29.06 -19.17
N ASN A 192 1.42 -29.39 -17.96
CA ASN A 192 0.86 -28.90 -16.70
C ASN A 192 1.92 -28.26 -15.79
N GLN A 193 3.11 -27.96 -16.32
CA GLN A 193 4.19 -27.36 -15.53
C GLN A 193 4.77 -26.13 -16.20
N ALA A 194 5.10 -25.12 -15.41
CA ALA A 194 5.78 -23.92 -15.89
C ALA A 194 6.92 -23.54 -14.95
N LYS A 195 7.97 -22.94 -15.53
CA LYS A 195 8.96 -22.17 -14.77
C LYS A 195 8.49 -20.73 -14.72
N ILE A 196 8.36 -20.19 -13.52
CA ILE A 196 8.04 -18.79 -13.31
C ILE A 196 9.29 -18.11 -12.78
N TYR A 197 9.71 -17.05 -13.45
CA TYR A 197 10.94 -16.32 -13.17
C TYR A 197 10.60 -15.00 -12.46
N PHE A 198 11.30 -14.70 -11.38
CA PHE A 198 11.05 -13.55 -10.52
C PHE A 198 12.31 -12.75 -10.23
N THR A 199 12.14 -11.45 -10.04
CA THR A 199 13.04 -10.60 -9.28
C THR A 199 12.42 -10.35 -7.92
N VAL A 200 13.14 -10.71 -6.86
CA VAL A 200 12.73 -10.51 -5.47
C VAL A 200 13.53 -9.35 -4.91
N THR A 201 12.83 -8.40 -4.28
CA THR A 201 13.43 -7.32 -3.51
C THR A 201 13.07 -7.51 -2.05
N LEU A 202 14.10 -7.70 -1.22
CA LEU A 202 13.97 -7.84 0.23
C LEU A 202 14.35 -6.55 0.93
N ASP A 203 13.69 -6.27 2.05
CA ASP A 203 14.17 -5.34 3.08
C ASP A 203 14.82 -6.16 4.20
N LYS A 204 16.14 -6.03 4.32
CA LYS A 204 16.90 -6.62 5.42
C LYS A 204 17.05 -5.59 6.52
N LYS A 205 16.50 -5.91 7.69
CA LYS A 205 16.54 -5.09 8.90
C LYS A 205 17.56 -5.63 9.89
N THR A 206 18.65 -4.92 10.11
CA THR A 206 19.66 -5.23 11.14
C THR A 206 19.62 -4.21 12.28
N VAL A 207 20.06 -4.62 13.47
CA VAL A 207 20.20 -3.72 14.62
C VAL A 207 21.68 -3.38 14.78
N GLU A 208 22.03 -2.11 14.65
CA GLU A 208 23.40 -1.63 14.83
C GLU A 208 23.53 -0.89 16.17
N GLU A 209 24.56 -1.19 16.94
CA GLU A 209 24.85 -0.48 18.19
C GLU A 209 25.75 0.74 17.90
N LYS A 210 25.18 1.94 17.99
CA LYS A 210 25.95 3.18 17.95
C LYS A 210 26.21 3.71 19.35
N THR A 211 27.48 3.92 19.67
CA THR A 211 27.88 4.67 20.87
C THR A 211 27.75 6.18 20.64
N VAL A 212 26.75 6.80 21.27
CA VAL A 212 26.54 8.24 21.21
C VAL A 212 27.06 8.88 22.48
N LYS A 213 27.93 9.89 22.34
CA LYS A 213 28.40 10.70 23.48
C LYS A 213 27.33 11.70 23.88
N LYS A 214 26.80 11.58 25.10
CA LYS A 214 25.86 12.55 25.67
C LYS A 214 26.59 13.41 26.70
N LYS A 215 26.55 14.72 26.54
CA LYS A 215 26.98 15.66 27.57
C LYS A 215 25.93 15.72 28.67
N VAL A 216 26.28 15.30 29.87
CA VAL A 216 25.44 15.46 31.06
C VAL A 216 25.87 16.73 31.77
N LYS A 217 24.96 17.71 31.87
CA LYS A 217 25.23 18.97 32.59
C LYS A 217 25.63 18.67 34.02
N GLY A 218 26.83 19.11 34.41
CA GLY A 218 27.29 19.02 35.79
C GLY A 218 26.38 19.82 36.73
N LYS A 219 26.21 19.36 37.97
CA LYS A 219 25.65 20.23 39.02
C LYS A 219 26.53 21.48 39.14
N LYS A 220 25.88 22.64 39.28
CA LYS A 220 26.48 24.00 39.33
C LYS A 220 27.84 23.98 40.04
N GLY A 221 28.91 24.17 39.27
CA GLY A 221 30.31 24.23 39.76
C GLY A 221 31.23 23.05 39.38
N LYS A 222 30.77 22.00 38.70
CA LYS A 222 31.63 20.93 38.13
C LYS A 222 31.54 20.86 36.60
N LYS A 223 32.68 20.60 35.93
CA LYS A 223 32.76 20.36 34.47
C LYS A 223 31.77 19.28 34.05
N ASP A 224 31.14 19.49 32.88
CA ASP A 224 30.24 18.53 32.25
C ASP A 224 30.96 17.19 32.04
N LYS A 225 30.29 16.09 32.37
CA LYS A 225 30.78 14.73 32.09
C LYS A 225 30.24 14.28 30.73
N GLU A 226 31.11 13.75 29.89
CA GLU A 226 30.69 12.96 28.74
C GLU A 226 30.34 11.55 29.23
N GLU A 227 29.09 11.15 29.07
CA GLU A 227 28.67 9.76 29.24
C GLU A 227 28.45 9.16 27.84
N THR A 228 29.11 8.04 27.58
CA THR A 228 28.88 7.24 26.37
C THR A 228 27.62 6.41 26.58
N LYS A 229 26.60 6.59 25.73
CA LYS A 229 25.38 5.78 25.73
C LYS A 229 25.32 4.98 24.43
N THR A 230 25.22 3.66 24.54
CA THR A 230 24.92 2.80 23.40
C THR A 230 23.45 2.94 23.04
N VAL A 231 23.17 3.23 21.77
CA VAL A 231 21.83 3.32 21.19
C VAL A 231 21.75 2.27 20.10
N GLN A 232 20.70 1.45 20.12
CA GLN A 232 20.39 0.52 19.05
C GLN A 232 19.60 1.27 17.98
N GLU A 233 20.08 1.21 16.74
CA GLU A 233 19.44 1.82 15.57
C GLU A 233 19.13 0.72 14.55
N ASP A 234 17.92 0.76 14.00
CA ASP A 234 17.51 -0.14 12.93
C ASP A 234 18.11 0.34 11.60
N LYS A 235 18.90 -0.51 10.96
CA LYS A 235 19.42 -0.29 9.62
C LYS A 235 18.64 -1.15 8.63
N HIS A 236 18.21 -0.51 7.55
CA HIS A 236 17.48 -1.15 6.45
C HIS A 236 18.37 -1.21 5.21
N GLU A 237 18.42 -2.36 4.56
CA GLU A 237 19.17 -2.60 3.34
C GLU A 237 18.31 -3.35 2.33
N ASP A 238 18.22 -2.79 1.11
CA ASP A 238 17.50 -3.43 0.02
C ASP A 238 18.38 -4.46 -0.68
N VAL A 239 17.96 -5.72 -0.65
CA VAL A 239 18.66 -6.83 -1.29
C VAL A 239 17.81 -7.33 -2.47
N LYS A 240 18.37 -7.28 -3.67
CA LYS A 240 17.68 -7.67 -4.90
C LYS A 240 18.35 -8.86 -5.55
N PHE A 241 17.57 -9.88 -5.92
CA PHE A 241 18.08 -11.07 -6.61
C PHE A 241 17.03 -11.74 -7.47
N ASN A 242 17.49 -12.60 -8.36
CA ASN A 242 16.66 -13.30 -9.35
C ASN A 242 16.49 -14.77 -8.97
N ARG A 243 15.26 -15.28 -9.04
CA ARG A 243 14.89 -16.68 -8.77
C ARG A 243 13.92 -17.21 -9.81
N TYR A 244 13.88 -18.52 -9.97
CA TYR A 244 12.75 -19.18 -10.61
C TYR A 244 12.23 -20.32 -9.74
N ILE A 245 10.95 -20.63 -9.90
CA ILE A 245 10.31 -21.83 -9.33
C ILE A 245 9.58 -22.59 -10.42
N LYS A 246 9.46 -23.91 -10.25
CA LYS A 246 8.57 -24.72 -11.07
C LYS A 246 7.24 -24.91 -10.36
N VAL A 247 6.15 -24.65 -11.07
CA VAL A 247 4.78 -24.84 -10.60
C VAL A 247 4.11 -25.91 -11.46
N TYR A 248 3.38 -26.82 -10.81
CA TYR A 248 2.41 -27.70 -11.45
C TYR A 248 1.01 -27.11 -11.27
N GLY A 249 0.16 -27.19 -12.30
CA GLY A 249 -1.23 -26.76 -12.23
C GLY A 249 -2.19 -27.74 -12.90
N ASP A 250 -3.34 -27.94 -12.27
CA ASP A 250 -4.45 -28.71 -12.81
C ASP A 250 -5.81 -28.05 -12.45
N ASP A 251 -6.90 -28.79 -12.61
CA ASP A 251 -8.26 -28.37 -12.29
C ASP A 251 -8.54 -28.22 -10.78
N LYS A 252 -7.65 -28.74 -9.93
CA LYS A 252 -7.78 -28.70 -8.46
C LYS A 252 -6.94 -27.61 -7.82
N GLY A 253 -5.93 -27.10 -8.52
CA GLY A 253 -5.14 -25.96 -8.07
C GLY A 253 -3.69 -26.06 -8.52
N TYR A 254 -2.82 -25.46 -7.71
CA TYR A 254 -1.39 -25.34 -8.00
C TYR A 254 -0.56 -26.00 -6.90
N LYS A 255 0.61 -26.51 -7.29
CA LYS A 255 1.60 -27.05 -6.35
C LYS A 255 3.00 -26.70 -6.79
N LEU A 256 3.90 -26.47 -5.84
CA LEU A 256 5.31 -26.28 -6.16
C LEU A 256 5.97 -27.61 -6.50
N VAL A 257 6.76 -27.58 -7.56
CA VAL A 257 7.61 -28.69 -7.99
C VAL A 257 9.04 -28.48 -7.48
N THR A 258 9.49 -27.23 -7.37
CA THR A 258 10.83 -26.89 -6.86
C THR A 258 10.79 -25.67 -5.93
N LEU A 259 11.74 -25.62 -5.00
CA LEU A 259 12.07 -24.42 -4.25
C LEU A 259 12.68 -23.33 -5.17
N PRO A 260 12.79 -22.06 -4.70
CA PRO A 260 13.38 -20.98 -5.48
C PRO A 260 14.85 -21.21 -5.78
N LEU A 261 15.16 -21.33 -7.06
CA LEU A 261 16.52 -21.53 -7.57
C LEU A 261 17.06 -20.23 -8.19
N PRO A 262 18.35 -19.91 -8.03
CA PRO A 262 18.95 -18.76 -8.68
C PRO A 262 18.90 -18.90 -10.21
N TYR A 263 18.77 -17.78 -10.91
CA TYR A 263 19.01 -17.72 -12.35
C TYR A 263 19.62 -16.38 -12.74
N GLU A 264 20.30 -16.38 -13.88
CA GLU A 264 20.75 -15.17 -14.54
C GLU A 264 19.67 -14.70 -15.52
N GLN A 265 19.17 -13.49 -15.30
CA GLN A 265 18.24 -12.88 -16.24
C GLN A 265 19.00 -12.58 -17.53
N LYS A 266 18.55 -13.17 -18.64
CA LYS A 266 19.05 -12.78 -19.97
C LYS A 266 18.79 -11.28 -20.14
N SER A 267 19.83 -10.52 -20.47
CA SER A 267 19.68 -9.12 -20.85
C SER A 267 18.61 -9.01 -21.92
N ASN A 268 17.71 -8.03 -21.80
CA ASN A 268 16.82 -7.68 -22.90
C ASN A 268 17.68 -7.52 -24.16
N ALA A 269 17.35 -8.22 -25.22
CA ALA A 269 18.05 -8.06 -26.49
C ALA A 269 17.89 -6.60 -26.93
N ASP A 270 18.97 -6.00 -27.43
CA ASP A 270 18.90 -4.70 -28.09
C ASP A 270 18.12 -4.87 -29.39
N VAL A 271 16.79 -4.70 -29.31
CA VAL A 271 15.92 -4.79 -30.48
C VAL A 271 16.01 -3.45 -31.20
N GLN A 272 16.83 -3.41 -32.26
CA GLN A 272 16.82 -2.28 -33.17
C GLN A 272 15.50 -2.24 -33.92
N MET A 273 14.68 -1.27 -33.58
CA MET A 273 13.44 -0.95 -34.26
C MET A 273 13.65 0.25 -35.18
N THR A 274 13.08 0.21 -36.37
CA THR A 274 12.99 1.37 -37.27
C THR A 274 11.54 1.81 -37.39
N LEU A 275 11.33 3.10 -37.63
CA LEU A 275 10.00 3.63 -37.81
C LEU A 275 9.39 3.07 -39.10
N ASP A 276 8.17 2.55 -39.02
CA ASP A 276 7.47 2.03 -40.19
C ASP A 276 6.99 3.20 -41.04
N THR A 277 7.57 3.34 -42.22
CA THR A 277 7.19 4.39 -43.17
C THR A 277 6.26 3.85 -44.26
N ASP A 278 5.88 2.57 -44.24
CA ASP A 278 5.11 1.89 -45.30
C ASP A 278 5.72 2.04 -46.70
N ASN A 279 7.05 2.28 -46.80
CA ASN A 279 7.73 2.72 -48.03
C ASN A 279 7.16 4.01 -48.66
N GLY A 280 6.44 4.83 -47.88
CA GLY A 280 5.95 6.14 -48.32
C GLY A 280 7.10 7.02 -48.81
N ARG A 281 6.88 7.73 -49.91
CA ARG A 281 7.89 8.66 -50.44
C ARG A 281 7.99 9.86 -49.50
N ASP A 282 9.19 10.14 -48.99
CA ASP A 282 9.46 11.39 -48.26
C ASP A 282 9.23 12.57 -49.20
N VAL A 283 8.27 13.41 -48.82
CA VAL A 283 7.83 14.61 -49.54
C VAL A 283 7.88 15.83 -48.64
N THR A 284 8.66 15.77 -47.55
CA THR A 284 8.74 16.86 -46.55
C THR A 284 9.05 18.21 -47.18
N THR A 285 9.93 18.25 -48.18
CA THR A 285 10.32 19.48 -48.88
C THR A 285 9.22 20.03 -49.81
N ASN A 286 8.27 19.18 -50.24
CA ASN A 286 7.14 19.59 -51.07
C ASN A 286 6.02 20.26 -50.27
N TYR A 287 6.01 20.08 -48.94
CA TYR A 287 4.93 20.54 -48.04
C TYR A 287 5.49 21.30 -46.82
N PRO A 288 6.16 22.45 -47.03
CA PRO A 288 6.82 23.19 -45.95
C PRO A 288 5.85 23.78 -44.91
N ASP A 289 4.60 24.00 -45.31
CA ASP A 289 3.49 24.56 -44.52
C ASP A 289 2.83 23.55 -43.56
N VAL A 290 3.03 22.25 -43.79
CA VAL A 290 2.48 21.19 -42.92
C VAL A 290 3.00 21.31 -41.48
N LYS A 291 4.23 21.81 -41.28
CA LYS A 291 4.77 22.04 -39.94
C LYS A 291 3.96 23.07 -39.15
N ASP A 292 3.62 24.20 -39.77
CA ASP A 292 2.85 25.26 -39.13
C ASP A 292 1.40 24.83 -38.88
N TYR A 293 0.84 24.08 -39.83
CA TYR A 293 -0.47 23.45 -39.67
C TYR A 293 -0.49 22.50 -38.47
N ILE A 294 0.46 21.56 -38.37
CA ILE A 294 0.56 20.61 -37.26
C ILE A 294 0.81 21.34 -35.93
N THR A 295 1.62 22.39 -35.93
CA THR A 295 1.85 23.19 -34.72
C THR A 295 0.56 23.81 -34.20
N SER A 296 -0.25 24.36 -35.10
CA SER A 296 -1.55 24.93 -34.75
C SER A 296 -2.54 23.85 -34.30
N PHE A 297 -2.59 22.74 -35.03
CA PHE A 297 -3.40 21.59 -34.68
C PHE A 297 -3.06 21.05 -33.29
N MET A 298 -1.78 20.83 -32.96
CA MET A 298 -1.38 20.24 -31.68
C MET A 298 -1.79 21.12 -30.49
N LYS A 299 -1.77 22.45 -30.64
CA LYS A 299 -2.28 23.37 -29.61
C LYS A 299 -3.77 23.18 -29.36
N VAL A 300 -4.55 23.01 -30.41
CA VAL A 300 -6.00 22.72 -30.33
C VAL A 300 -6.24 21.30 -29.82
N TYR A 301 -5.45 20.32 -30.25
CA TYR A 301 -5.51 18.94 -29.80
C TYR A 301 -5.26 18.80 -28.28
N ALA A 302 -4.39 19.66 -27.73
CA ALA A 302 -4.12 19.73 -26.31
C ALA A 302 -5.20 20.46 -25.50
N SER A 303 -6.10 21.22 -26.12
CA SER A 303 -7.14 21.98 -25.42
C SER A 303 -8.38 21.13 -25.11
N ASP A 304 -9.40 21.77 -24.55
CA ASP A 304 -10.76 21.25 -24.35
C ASP A 304 -11.78 21.87 -25.31
N ASP A 305 -11.34 22.71 -26.25
CA ASP A 305 -12.20 23.39 -27.22
C ASP A 305 -12.55 22.47 -28.39
N ARG A 306 -13.62 21.70 -28.19
CA ARG A 306 -14.11 20.74 -29.18
C ARG A 306 -14.61 21.39 -30.47
N ASP A 307 -15.18 22.59 -30.40
CA ASP A 307 -15.76 23.25 -31.57
C ASP A 307 -14.66 23.70 -32.53
N THR A 308 -13.59 24.30 -32.00
CA THR A 308 -12.39 24.62 -32.77
C THR A 308 -11.69 23.34 -33.24
N ALA A 309 -11.59 22.30 -32.40
CA ALA A 309 -10.96 21.04 -32.80
C ALA A 309 -11.67 20.39 -33.99
N GLN A 310 -13.01 20.40 -34.03
CA GLN A 310 -13.78 19.86 -35.14
C GLN A 310 -13.50 20.54 -36.48
N THR A 311 -12.93 21.75 -36.52
CA THR A 311 -12.54 22.39 -37.78
C THR A 311 -11.26 21.79 -38.36
N TYR A 312 -10.43 21.16 -37.53
CA TYR A 312 -9.19 20.49 -37.95
C TYR A 312 -9.43 19.05 -38.39
N PHE A 313 -10.42 18.35 -37.84
CA PHE A 313 -10.66 16.94 -38.18
C PHE A 313 -11.46 16.79 -39.47
N TYR A 314 -11.07 15.83 -40.31
CA TYR A 314 -11.78 15.48 -41.54
C TYR A 314 -13.18 14.94 -41.22
N ASN A 315 -13.30 14.12 -40.18
CA ASN A 315 -14.55 13.63 -39.65
C ASN A 315 -14.75 14.12 -38.21
N LYS A 316 -15.79 14.92 -37.98
CA LYS A 316 -16.09 15.54 -36.68
C LYS A 316 -16.41 14.52 -35.58
N SER A 317 -16.91 13.33 -35.93
CA SER A 317 -17.18 12.28 -34.94
C SER A 317 -15.89 11.72 -34.33
N ASP A 318 -14.77 11.85 -35.05
CA ASP A 318 -13.49 11.24 -34.70
C ASP A 318 -12.60 12.20 -33.91
N THR A 319 -13.09 13.40 -33.60
CA THR A 319 -12.39 14.40 -32.78
C THR A 319 -12.10 13.84 -31.40
N GLN A 320 -10.81 13.67 -31.12
CA GLN A 320 -10.25 13.31 -29.83
C GLN A 320 -9.37 14.46 -29.36
N LEU A 321 -9.34 14.70 -28.05
CA LEU A 321 -8.60 15.78 -27.40
C LEU A 321 -7.90 15.27 -26.15
N LEU A 322 -6.82 15.96 -25.77
CA LEU A 322 -6.13 15.72 -24.50
C LEU A 322 -6.79 16.46 -23.32
N ASN A 323 -7.94 17.10 -23.56
CA ASN A 323 -8.82 17.72 -22.57
C ASN A 323 -8.08 18.66 -21.62
N ASN A 324 -7.20 19.50 -22.17
CA ASN A 324 -6.51 20.54 -21.42
C ASN A 324 -5.54 20.03 -20.33
N ASN A 325 -5.22 18.74 -20.30
CA ASN A 325 -4.32 18.11 -19.31
C ASN A 325 -2.83 18.40 -19.56
N VAL A 326 -2.50 18.79 -20.79
CA VAL A 326 -1.11 19.08 -21.21
C VAL A 326 -1.02 20.43 -21.90
N GLU A 327 0.17 21.02 -21.87
CA GLU A 327 0.54 22.18 -22.66
C GLU A 327 1.56 21.79 -23.73
N ILE A 328 1.34 22.18 -24.98
CA ILE A 328 2.31 21.99 -26.05
C ILE A 328 3.39 23.07 -25.96
N LYS A 329 4.61 22.67 -25.59
CA LYS A 329 5.76 23.58 -25.51
C LYS A 329 6.42 23.78 -26.87
N ASN A 330 6.56 22.70 -27.63
CA ASN A 330 7.24 22.75 -28.92
C ASN A 330 6.80 21.60 -29.84
N VAL A 331 6.75 21.89 -31.15
CA VAL A 331 6.66 20.90 -32.21
C VAL A 331 7.97 20.94 -32.98
N GLU A 332 8.77 19.89 -32.84
CA GLU A 332 10.16 19.86 -33.28
C GLU A 332 10.25 19.46 -34.77
N GLU A 333 10.60 18.19 -35.00
CA GLU A 333 10.73 17.58 -36.32
C GLU A 333 9.33 17.26 -36.87
N VAL A 334 9.11 17.54 -38.14
CA VAL A 334 7.94 17.11 -38.91
C VAL A 334 8.46 16.51 -40.21
N LYS A 335 8.25 15.20 -40.40
CA LYS A 335 8.54 14.49 -41.64
C LYS A 335 7.23 14.10 -42.30
N VAL A 336 7.11 14.37 -43.60
CA VAL A 336 5.89 14.12 -44.36
C VAL A 336 6.14 13.06 -45.41
N TYR A 337 5.29 12.05 -45.43
CA TYR A 337 5.31 10.94 -46.35
C TYR A 337 4.02 10.93 -47.16
N GLN A 338 4.14 10.73 -48.48
CA GLN A 338 2.98 10.52 -49.33
C GLN A 338 2.54 9.05 -49.22
N GLU A 339 1.29 8.80 -48.82
CA GLU A 339 0.70 7.45 -48.83
C GLU A 339 0.17 7.08 -50.24
N ASN A 340 -0.30 5.84 -50.43
CA ASN A 340 -0.72 5.31 -51.73
C ASN A 340 -1.83 6.12 -52.44
N LYS A 341 -2.56 6.98 -51.72
CA LYS A 341 -3.50 7.94 -52.30
C LYS A 341 -2.83 9.32 -52.42
N GLN A 342 -2.94 9.95 -53.60
CA GLN A 342 -2.30 11.24 -53.90
C GLN A 342 -2.72 12.40 -52.98
N ASP A 343 -3.85 12.28 -52.30
CA ASP A 343 -4.42 13.30 -51.42
C ASP A 343 -4.30 12.96 -49.93
N GLU A 344 -3.61 11.88 -49.56
CA GLU A 344 -3.37 11.48 -48.17
C GLU A 344 -1.88 11.54 -47.83
N LEU A 345 -1.57 12.27 -46.76
CA LEU A 345 -0.22 12.46 -46.25
C LEU A 345 -0.12 11.85 -44.86
N LYS A 346 1.03 11.27 -44.54
CA LYS A 346 1.40 10.82 -43.21
C LYS A 346 2.49 11.75 -42.68
N ALA A 347 2.20 12.48 -41.60
CA ALA A 347 3.18 13.31 -40.93
C ALA A 347 3.63 12.66 -39.63
N ILE A 348 4.94 12.44 -39.48
CA ILE A 348 5.55 11.97 -38.24
C ILE A 348 6.21 13.16 -37.56
N THR A 349 5.81 13.44 -36.33
CA THR A 349 6.30 14.58 -35.57
C THR A 349 6.70 14.24 -34.15
N THR A 350 7.65 14.99 -33.61
CA THR A 350 8.04 14.93 -32.20
C THR A 350 7.52 16.18 -31.48
N VAL A 351 6.76 15.98 -30.41
CA VAL A 351 6.09 17.06 -29.68
C VAL A 351 6.54 17.04 -28.22
N GLN A 352 7.01 18.19 -27.75
CA GLN A 352 7.33 18.42 -26.35
C GLN A 352 6.09 18.93 -25.63
N MET A 353 5.69 18.21 -24.59
CA MET A 353 4.49 18.47 -23.80
C MET A 353 4.86 18.64 -22.33
N GLU A 354 4.11 19.47 -21.61
CA GLU A 354 4.18 19.60 -20.15
C GLU A 354 2.82 19.27 -19.55
N GLU A 355 2.79 18.34 -18.59
CA GLU A 355 1.59 18.05 -17.82
C GLU A 355 1.30 19.18 -16.83
N LYS A 356 0.07 19.70 -16.84
CA LYS A 356 -0.25 20.89 -16.03
C LYS A 356 -0.27 20.64 -14.53
N ASP A 357 -0.64 19.43 -14.12
CA ASP A 357 -0.78 19.09 -12.69
C ASP A 357 0.57 18.78 -12.02
N SER A 358 1.50 18.17 -12.77
CA SER A 358 2.77 17.67 -12.26
C SER A 358 3.97 18.55 -12.64
N GLY A 359 3.84 19.35 -13.72
CA GLY A 359 4.95 20.06 -14.35
C GLY A 359 5.94 19.13 -15.06
N LEU A 360 5.62 17.83 -15.20
CA LEU A 360 6.49 16.87 -15.89
C LEU A 360 6.50 17.18 -17.38
N THR A 361 7.71 17.23 -17.94
CA THR A 361 7.90 17.40 -19.38
C THR A 361 8.15 16.05 -20.04
N SER A 362 7.51 15.83 -21.18
CA SER A 362 7.67 14.63 -21.99
C SER A 362 7.88 15.00 -23.46
N ARG A 363 8.59 14.13 -24.18
CA ARG A 363 8.82 14.25 -25.62
C ARG A 363 8.24 13.03 -26.30
N ASN A 364 7.12 13.20 -26.99
CA ASN A 364 6.37 12.09 -27.58
C ASN A 364 6.35 12.21 -29.10
N LYS A 365 6.41 11.06 -29.78
CA LYS A 365 6.26 11.00 -31.23
C LYS A 365 4.82 10.69 -31.59
N PHE A 366 4.31 11.39 -32.60
CA PHE A 366 2.97 11.20 -33.15
C PHE A 366 3.05 10.91 -34.65
N GLU A 367 2.17 10.03 -35.10
CA GLU A 367 1.78 9.90 -36.49
C GLU A 367 0.44 10.60 -36.71
N ILE A 368 0.41 11.55 -37.63
CA ILE A 368 -0.78 12.33 -37.97
C ILE A 368 -1.09 12.08 -39.44
N LYS A 369 -2.23 11.42 -39.71
CA LYS A 369 -2.73 11.24 -41.08
C LYS A 369 -3.53 12.47 -41.48
N LEU A 370 -3.19 13.03 -42.63
CA LEU A 370 -3.75 14.25 -43.18
C LEU A 370 -4.45 13.98 -44.51
N LYS A 371 -5.60 14.60 -44.72
CA LYS A 371 -6.26 14.73 -46.02
C LYS A 371 -5.92 16.09 -46.61
N LYS A 372 -5.28 16.14 -47.77
CA LYS A 372 -5.12 17.37 -48.55
C LYS A 372 -6.47 17.74 -49.16
N LEU A 373 -6.96 18.94 -48.88
CA LEU A 373 -8.23 19.44 -49.42
C LEU A 373 -8.00 20.33 -50.63
N ASP A 374 -7.09 21.29 -50.49
CA ASP A 374 -6.63 22.22 -51.53
C ASP A 374 -5.11 22.42 -51.38
N ASP A 375 -4.53 23.30 -52.18
CA ASP A 375 -3.19 23.81 -51.92
C ASP A 375 -3.13 24.47 -50.54
N ASN A 376 -2.20 23.98 -49.72
CA ASN A 376 -1.93 24.42 -48.36
C ASN A 376 -3.09 24.30 -47.37
N LYS A 377 -4.08 23.45 -47.66
CA LYS A 377 -5.18 23.13 -46.72
C LYS A 377 -5.23 21.65 -46.43
N TYR A 378 -5.24 21.33 -45.14
CA TYR A 378 -5.23 19.97 -44.64
C TYR A 378 -6.32 19.80 -43.59
N ASN A 379 -6.86 18.59 -43.50
CA ASN A 379 -7.63 18.13 -42.35
C ASN A 379 -6.97 16.88 -41.76
N VAL A 380 -7.05 16.73 -40.45
CA VAL A 380 -6.59 15.55 -39.72
C VAL A 380 -7.60 14.42 -39.88
N ILE A 381 -7.18 13.30 -40.44
CA ILE A 381 -7.96 12.06 -40.48
C ILE A 381 -7.83 11.36 -39.13
N LYS A 382 -6.60 11.23 -38.61
CA LYS A 382 -6.30 10.46 -37.40
C LYS A 382 -4.99 10.90 -36.76
N VAL A 383 -4.94 10.83 -35.44
CA VAL A 383 -3.70 10.91 -34.64
C VAL A 383 -3.46 9.54 -34.00
N SER A 384 -2.23 9.04 -34.05
CA SER A 384 -1.84 7.77 -33.45
C SER A 384 -0.37 7.75 -33.02
N GLU A 385 0.01 6.73 -32.28
CA GLU A 385 1.42 6.41 -32.03
C GLU A 385 2.09 5.88 -33.32
N PRO A 386 3.34 6.27 -33.58
CA PRO A 386 4.08 5.76 -34.73
C PRO A 386 4.29 4.24 -34.62
N GLN A 387 4.18 3.57 -35.75
CA GLN A 387 4.44 2.14 -35.82
C GLN A 387 5.94 1.88 -36.02
N TYR A 388 6.41 0.74 -35.52
CA TYR A 388 7.81 0.35 -35.58
C TYR A 388 7.94 -1.07 -36.14
N THR A 389 8.88 -1.26 -37.04
CA THR A 389 9.26 -2.58 -37.56
C THR A 389 10.64 -2.96 -37.03
N LYS A 390 10.84 -4.25 -36.81
CA LYS A 390 12.15 -4.78 -36.49
C LYS A 390 13.07 -4.61 -37.71
N LYS A 391 14.29 -4.11 -37.46
CA LYS A 391 15.31 -3.96 -38.50
C LYS A 391 15.84 -5.30 -39.01
#